data_AF-A0A939I207-F1
#
_entry.id   AF-A0A939I207-F1
#
_cell.length_a   1.000
_cell.length_b   1.000
_cell.length_c   1.000
_cell.angle_alpha   90.00
_cell.angle_beta   90.00
_cell.angle_gamma   90.00
#
_symmetry.space_group_name_H-M   'P 1'
#
loop_
_entity.id
_entity.type
_entity.pdbx_description
1 polymer ?
#
loop_
_entity_poly.entity_id
_entity_poly.type
_entity_poly.pdbx_seq_one_letter_code
_entity_poly.pdbx_strand_id
1 'polypeptide(L)'
;MTISFHMSVNLTQPAPLWQQLTPELLVGSSASGACSCPEGLGMGQTPPAPSGWKSIATQPLLIVVGLTGSGKSTTIAALTEHGCNFTLLPNRRVLTDQLIVPAMAKANGGQVSSTCRIERLKYARQYRQQFAGGMAHILAQLMVKETGSLLVFDGLRGEDEVNYAAKALPKAKFILLEASFQVRLLRLLTRNDAFDKIAFSSLDKAKAEVDTEAFSSFASLGIPEASDIFTLAEERQLLALARQGMFSWQDLQSKLKIVVSERYNYDPVATRSALLALASDRTLAIDTTEHTPQQVAHLVIAQIQDRADLLQGRHDPSNAY
;
A
#
# COMPACT_ATOMS: atom_id res chain seq x y z
N MET A 1 -34.27 -9.23 55.66
CA MET A 1 -34.62 -8.17 54.70
C MET A 1 -33.37 -7.91 53.87
N THR A 2 -33.24 -8.56 52.72
CA THR A 2 -32.06 -8.44 51.85
C THR A 2 -32.55 -7.94 50.51
N ILE A 3 -32.33 -6.67 50.22
CA ILE A 3 -32.73 -6.04 48.97
C ILE A 3 -31.66 -6.38 47.93
N SER A 4 -32.00 -7.19 46.94
CA SER A 4 -31.16 -7.42 45.77
C SER A 4 -31.54 -6.40 44.69
N PHE A 5 -30.58 -5.56 44.30
CA PHE A 5 -30.69 -4.70 43.12
C PHE A 5 -30.29 -5.51 41.88
N HIS A 6 -31.24 -5.74 40.96
CA HIS A 6 -30.95 -6.15 39.59
C HIS A 6 -30.84 -4.88 38.72
N MET A 7 -29.62 -4.46 38.39
CA MET A 7 -29.37 -3.55 37.28
C MET A 7 -29.11 -4.39 36.03
N SER A 8 -30.13 -4.56 35.20
CA SER A 8 -29.98 -5.02 33.82
C SER A 8 -29.42 -3.87 32.99
N VAL A 9 -28.10 -3.78 32.87
CA VAL A 9 -27.46 -2.86 31.91
C VAL A 9 -27.63 -3.47 30.53
N ASN A 10 -28.58 -2.93 29.78
CA ASN A 10 -28.76 -3.23 28.36
C ASN A 10 -27.59 -2.60 27.59
N LEU A 11 -26.47 -3.31 27.47
CA LEU A 11 -25.34 -2.94 26.63
C LEU A 11 -25.69 -3.24 25.17
N THR A 12 -26.57 -2.43 24.58
CA THR A 12 -26.59 -2.30 23.13
C THR A 12 -25.29 -1.62 22.72
N GLN A 13 -24.28 -2.44 22.36
CA GLN A 13 -23.08 -1.94 21.73
C GLN A 13 -23.52 -1.12 20.50
N PRO A 14 -23.10 0.15 20.37
CA PRO A 14 -23.37 0.89 19.14
C PRO A 14 -22.73 0.14 17.97
N ALA A 15 -23.47 0.07 16.85
CA ALA A 15 -22.97 -0.49 15.60
C ALA A 15 -21.55 0.05 15.31
N PRO A 16 -20.57 -0.80 14.95
CA PRO A 16 -19.21 -0.37 14.75
C PRO A 16 -19.14 0.71 13.67
N LEU A 17 -18.28 1.71 13.87
CA LEU A 17 -18.20 2.98 13.12
C LEU A 17 -18.21 2.84 11.57
N TRP A 18 -17.82 1.68 11.04
CA TRP A 18 -17.80 1.38 9.61
C TRP A 18 -19.15 0.97 9.04
N GLN A 19 -20.10 0.46 9.85
CA GLN A 19 -21.49 0.24 9.43
C GLN A 19 -22.25 1.57 9.22
N GLN A 20 -21.69 2.68 9.70
CA GLN A 20 -22.21 4.03 9.47
C GLN A 20 -21.63 4.69 8.22
N LEU A 21 -20.72 4.02 7.50
CA LEU A 21 -20.27 4.44 6.18
C LEU A 21 -21.34 3.96 5.18
N THR A 22 -22.25 4.85 4.79
CA THR A 22 -23.29 4.54 3.81
C THR A 22 -22.68 4.21 2.44
N PRO A 23 -23.40 3.46 1.56
CA PRO A 23 -22.94 3.13 0.20
C PRO A 23 -22.63 4.33 -0.71
N GLU A 24 -22.92 5.56 -0.27
CA GLU A 24 -22.83 6.79 -1.06
C GLU A 24 -21.44 7.45 -1.04
N LEU A 25 -20.47 6.90 -0.30
CA LEU A 25 -19.17 7.55 -0.08
C LEU A 25 -18.25 7.65 -1.30
N LEU A 26 -18.55 6.97 -2.42
CA LEU A 26 -17.74 7.04 -3.65
C LEU A 26 -18.56 7.22 -4.94
N VAL A 27 -19.87 7.47 -4.87
CA VAL A 27 -20.65 7.83 -6.08
C VAL A 27 -20.68 9.35 -6.16
N GLY A 28 -20.00 9.91 -7.16
CA GLY A 28 -19.98 11.35 -7.38
C GLY A 28 -21.39 11.92 -7.43
N SER A 29 -21.74 12.75 -6.45
CA SER A 29 -22.67 13.85 -6.69
C SER A 29 -21.90 15.15 -6.53
N SER A 30 -21.82 15.88 -7.63
CA SER A 30 -21.21 17.19 -7.72
C SER A 30 -22.04 18.19 -6.91
N ALA A 31 -21.50 18.65 -5.79
CA ALA A 31 -21.73 20.01 -5.29
C ALA A 31 -20.57 20.39 -4.36
N SER A 32 -19.84 21.44 -4.77
CA SER A 32 -18.73 22.09 -4.06
C SER A 32 -17.42 21.29 -3.91
N GLY A 33 -16.52 21.47 -4.89
CA GLY A 33 -15.07 21.57 -4.67
C GLY A 33 -14.26 20.32 -4.28
N ALA A 34 -14.80 19.11 -4.41
CA ALA A 34 -14.13 17.87 -3.96
C ALA A 34 -13.54 17.03 -5.11
N CYS A 35 -12.35 16.49 -4.89
CA CYS A 35 -11.67 15.53 -5.77
C CYS A 35 -12.54 14.27 -5.88
N SER A 36 -13.08 14.01 -7.08
CA SER A 36 -14.04 12.95 -7.34
C SER A 36 -13.41 11.55 -7.30
N CYS A 37 -14.19 10.57 -6.85
CA CYS A 37 -13.86 9.17 -7.08
C CYS A 37 -13.91 8.88 -8.59
N PRO A 38 -13.03 8.04 -9.13
CA PRO A 38 -13.14 7.65 -10.53
C PRO A 38 -14.49 6.97 -10.76
N GLU A 39 -15.16 7.31 -11.87
CA GLU A 39 -16.44 6.72 -12.25
C GLU A 39 -16.38 5.19 -12.18
N GLY A 40 -17.33 4.56 -11.49
CA GLY A 40 -17.45 3.10 -11.44
C GLY A 40 -16.79 2.39 -10.26
N LEU A 41 -16.41 3.09 -9.18
CA LEU A 41 -16.01 2.48 -7.90
C LEU A 41 -16.99 2.82 -6.77
N GLY A 42 -17.30 1.85 -5.91
CA GLY A 42 -18.23 1.97 -4.80
C GLY A 42 -17.75 1.19 -3.58
N MET A 43 -18.33 1.48 -2.41
CA MET A 43 -18.08 0.76 -1.16
C MET A 43 -19.37 0.07 -0.70
N GLY A 44 -19.25 -1.15 -0.18
CA GLY A 44 -20.34 -1.84 0.49
C GLY A 44 -20.46 -3.31 0.12
N GLN A 45 -21.08 -4.07 1.02
CA GLN A 45 -21.40 -5.48 0.82
C GLN A 45 -22.89 -5.76 0.71
N THR A 46 -23.76 -4.74 0.75
CA THR A 46 -25.21 -4.93 0.86
C THR A 46 -25.77 -5.61 -0.38
N PRO A 47 -26.25 -6.86 -0.26
CA PRO A 47 -26.99 -7.52 -1.33
C PRO A 47 -28.40 -6.91 -1.42
N PRO A 48 -28.97 -6.80 -2.62
CA PRO A 48 -28.31 -7.00 -3.90
C PRO A 48 -27.43 -5.80 -4.27
N ALA A 49 -26.26 -6.07 -4.84
CA ALA A 49 -25.46 -5.02 -5.47
C ALA A 49 -26.29 -4.33 -6.58
N PRO A 50 -26.14 -3.01 -6.80
CA PRO A 50 -26.84 -2.34 -7.88
C PRO A 50 -26.53 -3.00 -9.24
N SER A 51 -27.48 -2.98 -10.17
CA SER A 51 -27.30 -3.61 -11.48
C SER A 51 -26.02 -3.11 -12.19
N GLY A 52 -25.21 -4.05 -12.69
CA GLY A 52 -23.92 -3.76 -13.34
C GLY A 52 -22.74 -3.56 -12.39
N TRP A 53 -22.94 -3.66 -11.07
CA TRP A 53 -21.88 -3.62 -10.07
C TRP A 53 -21.53 -5.02 -9.57
N LYS A 54 -20.23 -5.27 -9.39
CA LYS A 54 -19.70 -6.53 -8.88
C LYS A 54 -18.72 -6.25 -7.73
N SER A 55 -18.77 -7.08 -6.69
CA SER A 55 -17.77 -7.04 -5.63
C SER A 55 -16.40 -7.43 -6.18
N ILE A 56 -15.35 -6.69 -5.82
CA ILE A 56 -13.96 -7.00 -6.20
C ILE A 56 -13.57 -8.42 -5.77
N ALA A 57 -14.08 -8.93 -4.65
CA ALA A 57 -13.81 -10.28 -4.17
C ALA A 57 -14.20 -11.39 -5.16
N THR A 58 -15.10 -11.08 -6.10
CA THR A 58 -15.59 -12.01 -7.11
C THR A 58 -14.95 -11.83 -8.49
N GLN A 59 -14.08 -10.83 -8.66
CA GLN A 59 -13.47 -10.48 -9.94
C GLN A 59 -12.00 -10.96 -10.02
N PRO A 60 -11.49 -11.27 -11.23
CA PRO A 60 -10.05 -11.40 -11.44
C PRO A 60 -9.34 -10.11 -11.05
N LEU A 61 -8.39 -10.22 -10.13
CA LEU A 61 -7.68 -9.08 -9.57
C LEU A 61 -6.18 -9.38 -9.51
N LEU A 62 -5.36 -8.45 -9.94
CA LEU A 62 -3.92 -8.48 -9.73
C LEU A 62 -3.56 -7.48 -8.63
N ILE A 63 -2.98 -7.97 -7.55
CA ILE A 63 -2.54 -7.14 -6.43
C ILE A 63 -1.03 -7.00 -6.47
N VAL A 64 -0.55 -5.77 -6.63
CA VAL A 64 0.87 -5.45 -6.54
C VAL A 64 1.21 -5.13 -5.09
N VAL A 65 2.10 -5.94 -4.52
CA VAL A 65 2.54 -5.91 -3.13
C VAL A 65 3.97 -5.40 -3.07
N GLY A 66 4.26 -4.51 -2.12
CA GLY A 66 5.63 -4.10 -1.82
C GLY A 66 5.73 -2.72 -1.20
N LEU A 67 6.88 -2.44 -0.60
CA LEU A 67 7.13 -1.17 0.09
C LEU A 67 7.45 -0.02 -0.88
N THR A 68 7.60 1.20 -0.38
CA THR A 68 7.87 2.35 -1.27
C THR A 68 9.27 2.21 -1.86
N GLY A 69 9.42 2.51 -3.16
CA GLY A 69 10.68 2.29 -3.88
C GLY A 69 10.88 0.86 -4.39
N SER A 70 9.93 -0.06 -4.20
CA SER A 70 10.05 -1.43 -4.71
C SER A 70 9.78 -1.60 -6.22
N GLY A 71 9.51 -0.52 -6.95
CA GLY A 71 9.30 -0.57 -8.40
C GLY A 71 7.84 -0.70 -8.89
N LYS A 72 6.84 -0.75 -8.01
CA LYS A 72 5.41 -0.94 -8.38
C LYS A 72 4.90 -0.05 -9.51
N SER A 73 5.07 1.27 -9.40
CA SER A 73 4.59 2.20 -10.43
C SER A 73 5.33 2.02 -11.76
N THR A 74 6.62 1.67 -11.71
CA THR A 74 7.42 1.37 -12.90
C THR A 74 6.97 0.07 -13.57
N THR A 75 6.65 -0.96 -12.79
CA THR A 75 6.06 -2.21 -13.30
C THR A 75 4.69 -1.97 -13.94
N ILE A 76 3.83 -1.16 -13.31
CA ILE A 76 2.52 -0.80 -13.90
C ILE A 76 2.70 -0.06 -15.22
N ALA A 77 3.63 0.89 -15.30
CA ALA A 77 3.93 1.58 -16.55
C ALA A 77 4.40 0.61 -17.65
N ALA A 78 5.32 -0.30 -17.31
CA ALA A 78 5.79 -1.32 -18.24
C ALA A 78 4.68 -2.26 -18.71
N LEU A 79 3.74 -2.66 -17.84
CA LEU A 79 2.56 -3.45 -18.23
C LEU A 79 1.69 -2.69 -19.25
N THR A 80 1.49 -1.38 -19.05
CA THR A 80 0.78 -0.53 -20.02
C THR A 80 1.52 -0.46 -21.36
N GLU A 81 2.84 -0.27 -21.34
CA GLU A 81 3.68 -0.25 -22.55
C GLU A 81 3.64 -1.56 -23.33
N HIS A 82 3.53 -2.69 -22.63
CA HIS A 82 3.33 -4.01 -23.23
C HIS A 82 1.88 -4.26 -23.72
N GLY A 83 1.00 -3.26 -23.66
CA GLY A 83 -0.36 -3.33 -24.18
C GLY A 83 -1.32 -4.16 -23.32
N CYS A 84 -1.00 -4.38 -22.03
CA CYS A 84 -1.94 -5.07 -21.14
C CYS A 84 -3.21 -4.24 -20.95
N ASN A 85 -4.37 -4.84 -21.24
CA ASN A 85 -5.66 -4.23 -20.96
C ASN A 85 -6.06 -4.45 -19.49
N PHE A 86 -5.94 -3.40 -18.67
CA PHE A 86 -6.35 -3.44 -17.27
C PHE A 86 -6.97 -2.12 -16.80
N THR A 87 -7.79 -2.21 -15.76
CA THR A 87 -8.27 -1.06 -14.99
C THR A 87 -7.47 -0.95 -13.70
N LEU A 88 -6.74 0.15 -13.53
CA LEU A 88 -6.05 0.45 -12.28
C LEU A 88 -7.05 1.01 -11.26
N LEU A 89 -7.22 0.30 -10.16
CA LEU A 89 -8.03 0.73 -9.01
C LEU A 89 -7.31 1.86 -8.26
N PRO A 90 -8.03 2.70 -7.49
CA PRO A 90 -7.41 3.67 -6.62
C PRO A 90 -6.38 3.02 -5.72
N ASN A 91 -5.14 3.49 -5.80
CA ASN A 91 -4.04 2.92 -5.06
C ASN A 91 -4.15 3.22 -3.55
N ARG A 92 -3.21 2.66 -2.77
CA ARG A 92 -3.14 2.90 -1.31
C ARG A 92 -3.22 4.38 -0.93
N ARG A 93 -2.61 5.28 -1.70
CA ARG A 93 -2.55 6.73 -1.37
C ARG A 93 -3.94 7.33 -1.37
N VAL A 94 -4.68 7.10 -2.45
CA VAL A 94 -6.05 7.59 -2.62
C VAL A 94 -6.94 7.02 -1.52
N LEU A 95 -6.92 5.69 -1.32
CA LEU A 95 -7.77 5.05 -0.30
C LEU A 95 -7.38 5.46 1.13
N THR A 96 -6.09 5.71 1.39
CA THR A 96 -5.65 6.19 2.71
C THR A 96 -6.21 7.59 2.98
N ASP A 97 -6.10 8.49 2.00
CA ASP A 97 -6.50 9.89 2.16
C ASP A 97 -8.02 10.05 2.19
N GLN A 98 -8.75 9.24 1.42
CA GLN A 98 -10.21 9.33 1.34
C GLN A 98 -10.93 8.55 2.45
N LEU A 99 -10.36 7.43 2.94
CA LEU A 99 -11.07 6.52 3.85
C LEU A 99 -10.40 6.40 5.21
N ILE A 100 -9.09 6.12 5.24
CA ILE A 100 -8.39 5.83 6.51
C ILE A 100 -8.19 7.09 7.35
N VAL A 101 -7.61 8.14 6.76
CA VAL A 101 -7.27 9.37 7.48
C VAL A 101 -8.53 10.03 8.07
N PRO A 102 -9.64 10.22 7.31
CA PRO A 102 -10.86 10.78 7.88
C PRO A 102 -11.48 9.91 8.97
N ALA A 103 -11.54 8.59 8.78
CA ALA A 103 -12.12 7.68 9.76
C ALA A 103 -11.33 7.70 11.09
N MET A 104 -9.99 7.65 11.01
CA MET A 104 -9.15 7.65 12.22
C MET A 104 -9.05 9.03 12.88
N ALA A 105 -9.04 10.12 12.11
CA ALA A 105 -9.11 11.46 12.68
C ALA A 105 -10.41 11.66 13.47
N LYS A 106 -11.56 11.25 12.90
CA LYS A 106 -12.86 11.28 13.57
C LYS A 106 -12.88 10.40 14.82
N ALA A 107 -12.36 9.18 14.75
CA ALA A 107 -12.26 8.28 15.90
C ALA A 107 -11.40 8.85 17.03
N ASN A 108 -10.40 9.67 16.70
CA ASN A 108 -9.55 10.39 17.66
C ASN A 108 -10.18 11.73 18.14
N GLY A 109 -11.41 12.05 17.75
CA GLY A 109 -12.09 13.31 18.12
C GLY A 109 -11.54 14.56 17.43
N GLY A 110 -10.77 14.40 16.36
CA GLY A 110 -10.12 15.49 15.63
C GLY A 110 -10.67 15.72 14.22
N GLN A 111 -10.22 16.82 13.60
CA GLN A 111 -10.40 17.08 12.18
C GLN A 111 -9.15 16.67 11.39
N VAL A 112 -9.33 16.34 10.11
CA VAL A 112 -8.21 16.06 9.20
C VAL A 112 -7.47 17.36 8.93
N SER A 113 -6.20 17.44 9.33
CA SER A 113 -5.26 18.48 8.88
C SER A 113 -4.53 18.02 7.61
N SER A 114 -3.77 18.94 6.98
CA SER A 114 -2.83 18.55 5.90
C SER A 114 -1.84 17.50 6.43
N THR A 115 -1.98 16.25 5.99
CA THR A 115 -1.17 15.14 6.51
C THR A 115 0.14 14.97 5.75
N CYS A 116 1.24 14.80 6.48
CA CYS A 116 2.53 14.38 5.90
C CYS A 116 2.64 12.85 5.79
N ARG A 117 3.68 12.34 5.12
CA ARG A 117 3.87 10.89 4.91
C ARG A 117 3.88 10.08 6.22
N ILE A 118 4.53 10.60 7.25
CA ILE A 118 4.67 9.92 8.55
C ILE A 118 3.33 9.85 9.29
N GLU A 119 2.54 10.93 9.24
CA GLU A 119 1.19 10.94 9.84
C GLU A 119 0.25 9.95 9.15
N ARG A 120 0.31 9.87 7.81
CA ARG A 120 -0.47 8.85 7.07
C ARG A 120 -0.08 7.43 7.48
N LEU A 121 1.21 7.15 7.70
CA LEU A 121 1.65 5.86 8.23
C LEU A 121 1.09 5.60 9.64
N LYS A 122 1.06 6.62 10.50
CA LYS A 122 0.45 6.53 11.84
C LYS A 122 -1.04 6.21 11.77
N TYR A 123 -1.81 6.91 10.94
CA TYR A 123 -3.23 6.63 10.75
C TYR A 123 -3.46 5.24 10.15
N ALA A 124 -2.66 4.82 9.18
CA ALA A 124 -2.74 3.47 8.62
C ALA A 124 -2.46 2.39 9.68
N ARG A 125 -1.51 2.62 10.59
CA ARG A 125 -1.24 1.73 11.73
C ARG A 125 -2.42 1.66 12.68
N GLN A 126 -2.99 2.81 13.06
CA GLN A 126 -4.18 2.88 13.93
C GLN A 126 -5.35 2.12 13.32
N TYR A 127 -5.59 2.30 12.03
CA TYR A 127 -6.64 1.58 11.31
C TYR A 127 -6.40 0.07 11.34
N ARG A 128 -5.16 -0.39 11.10
CA ARG A 128 -4.81 -1.82 11.17
C ARG A 128 -5.00 -2.41 12.57
N GLN A 129 -4.77 -1.64 13.63
CA GLN A 129 -5.03 -2.10 15.00
C GLN A 129 -6.52 -2.35 15.27
N GLN A 130 -7.41 -1.63 14.58
CA GLN A 130 -8.86 -1.85 14.66
C GLN A 130 -9.35 -2.91 13.67
N PHE A 131 -8.74 -2.96 12.49
CA PHE A 131 -9.11 -3.87 11.40
C PHE A 131 -7.86 -4.61 10.93
N ALA A 132 -7.67 -5.85 11.40
CA ALA A 132 -6.45 -6.61 11.17
C ALA A 132 -6.01 -6.62 9.69
N GLY A 133 -6.95 -6.72 8.73
CA GLY A 133 -6.64 -6.70 7.30
C GLY A 133 -6.13 -5.36 6.74
N GLY A 134 -6.14 -4.27 7.51
CA GLY A 134 -5.62 -2.96 7.09
C GLY A 134 -6.18 -2.51 5.75
N MET A 135 -5.30 -2.20 4.79
CA MET A 135 -5.72 -1.82 3.44
C MET A 135 -6.49 -2.92 2.69
N ALA A 136 -6.20 -4.20 2.95
CA ALA A 136 -6.92 -5.30 2.31
C ALA A 136 -8.37 -5.44 2.82
N HIS A 137 -8.64 -5.03 4.06
CA HIS A 137 -10.00 -4.95 4.58
C HIS A 137 -10.86 -3.95 3.79
N ILE A 138 -10.28 -2.79 3.42
CA ILE A 138 -10.95 -1.81 2.55
C ILE A 138 -11.16 -2.40 1.15
N LEU A 139 -10.11 -2.98 0.57
CA LEU A 139 -10.16 -3.55 -0.77
C LEU A 139 -11.26 -4.63 -0.91
N ALA A 140 -11.44 -5.48 0.10
CA ALA A 140 -12.47 -6.52 0.12
C ALA A 140 -13.91 -6.00 0.19
N GLN A 141 -14.10 -4.72 0.50
CA GLN A 141 -15.40 -4.06 0.55
C GLN A 141 -15.71 -3.23 -0.70
N LEU A 142 -14.77 -3.14 -1.63
CA LEU A 142 -14.96 -2.39 -2.86
C LEU A 142 -15.87 -3.13 -3.84
N MET A 143 -16.70 -2.35 -4.53
CA MET A 143 -17.48 -2.76 -5.68
C MET A 143 -17.02 -1.97 -6.91
N VAL A 144 -17.03 -2.62 -8.06
CA VAL A 144 -16.70 -2.02 -9.35
C VAL A 144 -17.85 -2.18 -10.33
N LYS A 145 -18.09 -1.16 -11.15
CA LYS A 145 -18.90 -1.30 -12.35
C LYS A 145 -18.13 -2.16 -13.35
N GLU A 146 -18.81 -3.06 -14.05
CA GLU A 146 -18.17 -3.98 -15.00
C GLU A 146 -17.30 -3.24 -16.02
N THR A 147 -16.01 -3.61 -16.09
CA THR A 147 -14.99 -2.90 -16.90
C THR A 147 -14.51 -3.66 -18.13
N GLY A 148 -14.78 -4.97 -18.22
CA GLY A 148 -14.29 -5.84 -19.31
C GLY A 148 -12.76 -6.03 -19.36
N SER A 149 -12.03 -5.63 -18.32
CA SER A 149 -10.56 -5.71 -18.25
C SER A 149 -10.09 -6.28 -16.91
N LEU A 150 -8.82 -6.70 -16.82
CA LEU A 150 -8.23 -7.14 -15.56
C LEU A 150 -8.22 -5.99 -14.55
N LEU A 151 -8.59 -6.23 -13.31
CA LEU A 151 -8.45 -5.22 -12.25
C LEU A 151 -7.02 -5.29 -11.69
N VAL A 152 -6.39 -4.13 -11.48
CA VAL A 152 -5.07 -4.04 -10.85
C VAL A 152 -5.15 -3.13 -9.62
N PHE A 153 -4.62 -3.59 -8.49
CA PHE A 153 -4.50 -2.79 -7.26
C PHE A 153 -3.05 -2.68 -6.82
N ASP A 154 -2.53 -1.45 -6.74
CA ASP A 154 -1.23 -1.13 -6.13
C ASP A 154 -1.46 -0.63 -4.70
N GLY A 155 -1.18 -1.46 -3.69
CA GLY A 155 -1.31 -0.93 -2.34
C GLY A 155 -1.04 -1.79 -1.13
N LEU A 156 -0.87 -3.10 -1.25
CA LEU A 156 -0.59 -3.94 -0.08
C LEU A 156 0.90 -3.94 0.26
N ARG A 157 1.21 -4.02 1.57
CA ARG A 157 2.57 -3.80 2.08
C ARG A 157 3.02 -4.77 3.16
N GLY A 158 2.10 -5.25 3.98
CA GLY A 158 2.43 -5.98 5.21
C GLY A 158 1.77 -7.34 5.30
N GLU A 159 2.33 -8.17 6.19
CA GLU A 159 1.84 -9.49 6.55
C GLU A 159 0.32 -9.53 6.80
N ASP A 160 -0.21 -8.70 7.70
CA ASP A 160 -1.64 -8.73 8.02
C ASP A 160 -2.52 -8.43 6.80
N GLU A 161 -2.08 -7.48 5.96
CA GLU A 161 -2.80 -7.09 4.75
C GLU A 161 -2.81 -8.24 3.73
N VAL A 162 -1.68 -8.90 3.50
CA VAL A 162 -1.61 -10.01 2.55
C VAL A 162 -2.29 -11.28 3.07
N ASN A 163 -2.20 -11.56 4.37
CA ASN A 163 -2.91 -12.66 5.03
C ASN A 163 -4.42 -12.51 4.87
N TYR A 164 -4.94 -11.29 5.07
CA TYR A 164 -6.34 -11.00 4.89
C TYR A 164 -6.75 -11.08 3.41
N ALA A 165 -5.99 -10.45 2.52
CA ALA A 165 -6.28 -10.46 1.09
C ALA A 165 -6.30 -11.88 0.51
N ALA A 166 -5.33 -12.74 0.86
CA ALA A 166 -5.25 -14.11 0.36
C ALA A 166 -6.51 -14.93 0.67
N LYS A 167 -7.14 -14.68 1.83
CA LYS A 167 -8.37 -15.33 2.30
C LYS A 167 -9.64 -14.68 1.73
N ALA A 168 -9.73 -13.36 1.78
CA ALA A 168 -10.92 -12.62 1.40
C ALA A 168 -11.08 -12.43 -0.12
N LEU A 169 -10.00 -12.55 -0.88
CA LEU A 169 -9.94 -12.33 -2.33
C LEU A 169 -9.41 -13.60 -3.03
N PRO A 170 -10.21 -14.67 -3.13
CA PRO A 170 -9.76 -15.97 -3.65
C PRO A 170 -9.40 -15.94 -5.13
N LYS A 171 -9.91 -14.95 -5.89
CA LYS A 171 -9.56 -14.74 -7.31
C LYS A 171 -8.39 -13.79 -7.53
N ALA A 172 -7.81 -13.23 -6.47
CA ALA A 172 -6.66 -12.35 -6.59
C ALA A 172 -5.38 -13.13 -6.94
N LYS A 173 -4.54 -12.58 -7.79
CA LYS A 173 -3.13 -12.95 -7.97
C LYS A 173 -2.26 -11.88 -7.32
N PHE A 174 -1.10 -12.26 -6.80
CA PHE A 174 -0.19 -11.39 -6.07
C PHE A 174 1.14 -11.27 -6.79
N ILE A 175 1.57 -10.03 -7.04
CA ILE A 175 2.92 -9.72 -7.50
C ILE A 175 3.65 -9.06 -6.33
N LEU A 176 4.56 -9.79 -5.71
CA LEU A 176 5.41 -9.28 -4.65
C LEU A 176 6.69 -8.70 -5.26
N LEU A 177 6.84 -7.38 -5.19
CA LEU A 177 8.04 -6.70 -5.66
C LEU A 177 8.96 -6.36 -4.51
N GLU A 178 10.19 -6.85 -4.60
CA GLU A 178 11.22 -6.74 -3.57
C GLU A 178 12.39 -5.88 -4.06
N ALA A 179 13.05 -5.23 -3.11
CA ALA A 179 14.30 -4.48 -3.28
C ALA A 179 14.90 -4.22 -1.90
N SER A 180 16.23 -4.15 -1.82
CA SER A 180 16.94 -3.81 -0.58
C SER A 180 16.57 -2.41 -0.07
N PHE A 181 16.78 -2.16 1.22
CA PHE A 181 16.52 -0.83 1.81
C PHE A 181 17.37 0.26 1.14
N GLN A 182 18.62 -0.04 0.79
CA GLN A 182 19.51 0.89 0.08
C GLN A 182 18.97 1.27 -1.29
N VAL A 183 18.58 0.27 -2.10
CA VAL A 183 18.02 0.54 -3.43
C VAL A 183 16.72 1.35 -3.32
N ARG A 184 15.85 1.00 -2.36
CA ARG A 184 14.60 1.74 -2.12
C ARG A 184 14.85 3.19 -1.72
N LEU A 185 15.83 3.44 -0.85
CA LEU A 185 16.22 4.78 -0.41
C LEU A 185 16.76 5.60 -1.59
N LEU A 186 17.67 5.03 -2.40
CA LEU A 186 18.19 5.70 -3.60
C LEU A 186 17.07 6.07 -4.58
N ARG A 187 16.13 5.14 -4.86
CA ARG A 187 14.96 5.40 -5.72
C ARG A 187 14.05 6.49 -5.16
N LEU A 188 13.95 6.62 -3.83
CA LEU A 188 13.20 7.68 -3.16
C LEU A 188 13.90 9.04 -3.27
N LEU A 189 15.23 9.06 -3.26
CA LEU A 189 16.04 10.28 -3.34
C LEU A 189 16.05 10.88 -4.75
N THR A 190 15.96 10.05 -5.79
CA THR A 190 15.91 10.51 -7.18
C THR A 190 14.49 10.86 -7.65
N ARG A 191 13.47 10.67 -6.81
CA ARG A 191 12.07 10.85 -7.15
C ARG A 191 11.46 12.05 -6.45
N ASN A 192 10.82 12.94 -7.21
CA ASN A 192 10.05 14.07 -6.68
C ASN A 192 8.54 13.76 -6.59
N ASP A 193 8.13 12.98 -5.57
CA ASP A 193 6.72 12.63 -5.32
C ASP A 193 6.15 13.45 -4.15
N ALA A 194 5.05 14.18 -4.39
CA ALA A 194 4.40 15.01 -3.37
C ALA A 194 3.87 14.21 -2.17
N PHE A 195 3.61 12.92 -2.33
CA PHE A 195 3.19 12.04 -1.23
C PHE A 195 4.34 11.76 -0.24
N ASP A 196 5.59 11.92 -0.67
CA ASP A 196 6.78 11.63 0.12
C ASP A 196 7.28 12.86 0.93
N LYS A 197 6.40 13.86 1.15
CA LYS A 197 6.69 15.04 1.99
C LYS A 197 6.57 14.69 3.47
N ILE A 198 7.54 15.16 4.27
CA ILE A 198 7.54 15.03 5.73
C ILE A 198 7.45 16.41 6.34
N ALA A 199 6.65 16.56 7.40
CA ALA A 199 6.66 17.76 8.21
C ALA A 199 7.93 17.78 9.07
N PHE A 200 8.79 18.77 8.83
CA PHE A 200 9.93 19.05 9.70
C PHE A 200 9.53 20.09 10.74
N SER A 201 9.98 19.89 11.99
CA SER A 201 9.88 20.95 12.99
C SER A 201 10.86 22.09 12.64
N SER A 202 10.60 23.30 13.15
CA SER A 202 11.50 24.44 12.94
C SER A 202 12.93 24.18 13.47
N LEU A 203 13.06 23.31 14.48
CA LEU A 203 14.34 22.87 15.04
C LEU A 203 15.09 21.91 14.10
N ASP A 204 14.38 21.05 13.37
CA ASP A 204 14.99 20.14 12.39
C ASP A 204 15.55 20.91 11.18
N LYS A 205 14.84 21.97 10.75
CA LYS A 205 15.29 22.83 9.63
C LYS A 205 16.55 23.61 10.00
N ALA A 206 16.58 24.20 11.20
CA ALA A 206 17.74 24.95 11.69
C ALA A 206 19.00 24.09 11.86
N LYS A 207 18.85 22.81 12.24
CA LYS A 207 19.99 21.87 12.33
C LYS A 207 20.51 21.41 10.96
N ALA A 208 19.66 21.33 9.95
CA ALA A 208 20.06 20.89 8.61
C ALA A 208 20.84 21.96 7.83
N GLU A 209 20.60 23.25 8.11
CA GLU A 209 21.25 24.38 7.42
C GLU A 209 22.62 24.77 8.01
N VAL A 210 22.92 24.38 9.26
CA VAL A 210 24.09 24.91 10.00
C VAL A 210 25.29 23.94 10.02
N ASP A 211 25.11 22.64 9.76
CA ASP A 211 26.15 21.63 10.08
C ASP A 211 26.37 20.54 9.00
N THR A 212 26.42 20.94 7.72
CA THR A 212 26.59 19.99 6.60
C THR A 212 27.93 19.24 6.59
N GLU A 213 28.97 19.80 7.24
CA GLU A 213 30.29 19.18 7.44
C GLU A 213 30.31 18.13 8.58
N ALA A 214 29.32 18.14 9.49
CA ALA A 214 29.32 17.29 10.69
C ALA A 214 28.59 15.95 10.52
N PHE A 215 27.85 15.74 9.42
CA PHE A 215 27.11 14.50 9.22
C PHE A 215 28.05 13.34 8.87
N SER A 216 28.40 12.56 9.90
CA SER A 216 29.29 11.39 9.83
C SER A 216 28.53 10.06 9.90
N SER A 217 27.26 10.10 10.30
CA SER A 217 26.39 8.93 10.47
C SER A 217 24.90 9.24 10.32
N PHE A 218 24.05 8.22 10.16
CA PHE A 218 22.59 8.35 10.26
C PHE A 218 22.14 8.82 11.64
N ALA A 219 22.85 8.44 12.70
CA ALA A 219 22.62 8.98 14.04
C ALA A 219 22.84 10.49 14.10
N SER A 220 23.88 11.01 13.42
CA SER A 220 24.11 12.46 13.32
C SER A 220 23.05 13.20 12.49
N LEU A 221 22.36 12.48 11.58
CA LEU A 221 21.16 12.96 10.89
C LEU A 221 19.89 12.86 11.76
N GLY A 222 20.01 12.46 13.02
CA GLY A 222 18.90 12.31 13.97
C GLY A 222 18.03 11.09 13.73
N ILE A 223 18.58 10.03 13.12
CA ILE A 223 17.87 8.77 12.82
C ILE A 223 18.76 7.58 13.19
N PRO A 224 19.10 7.39 14.48
CA PRO A 224 19.97 6.30 14.92
C PRO A 224 19.39 4.91 14.62
N GLU A 225 18.06 4.77 14.56
CA GLU A 225 17.35 3.51 14.27
C GLU A 225 17.57 3.02 12.82
N ALA A 226 18.14 3.87 11.95
CA ALA A 226 18.57 3.43 10.62
C ALA A 226 19.65 2.35 10.67
N SER A 227 20.41 2.25 11.76
CA SER A 227 21.42 1.20 11.94
C SER A 227 20.82 -0.21 12.07
N ASP A 228 19.52 -0.33 12.38
CA ASP A 228 18.82 -1.63 12.42
C ASP A 228 18.50 -2.18 11.03
N ILE A 229 18.57 -1.36 9.98
CA ILE A 229 18.17 -1.72 8.60
C ILE A 229 19.26 -1.54 7.57
N PHE A 230 20.29 -0.76 7.86
CA PHE A 230 21.43 -0.52 6.98
C PHE A 230 22.71 -1.02 7.62
N THR A 231 23.56 -1.63 6.80
CA THR A 231 24.93 -1.94 7.18
C THR A 231 25.79 -0.67 7.22
N LEU A 232 26.90 -0.71 7.95
CA LEU A 232 27.89 0.39 7.99
C LEU A 232 28.46 0.72 6.59
N ALA A 233 28.55 -0.27 5.70
CA ALA A 233 29.01 -0.05 4.32
C ALA A 233 27.98 0.74 3.51
N GLU A 234 26.70 0.36 3.59
CA GLU A 234 25.61 1.07 2.91
C GLU A 234 25.45 2.51 3.42
N GLU A 235 25.55 2.70 4.75
CA GLU A 235 25.53 4.02 5.37
C GLU A 235 26.66 4.91 4.84
N ARG A 236 27.91 4.42 4.87
CA ARG A 236 29.07 5.17 4.34
C ARG A 236 28.89 5.55 2.87
N GLN A 237 28.37 4.63 2.06
CA GLN A 237 28.11 4.88 0.65
C GLN A 237 27.06 5.98 0.45
N LEU A 238 25.93 5.93 1.18
CA LEU A 238 24.86 6.93 1.08
C LEU A 238 25.33 8.32 1.53
N LEU A 239 26.09 8.39 2.62
CA LEU A 239 26.69 9.64 3.10
C LEU A 239 27.74 10.19 2.11
N ALA A 240 28.52 9.32 1.46
CA ALA A 240 29.48 9.74 0.42
C ALA A 240 28.76 10.36 -0.80
N LEU A 241 27.65 9.77 -1.25
CA LEU A 241 26.85 10.32 -2.34
C LEU A 241 26.25 11.70 -1.98
N ALA A 242 25.79 11.88 -0.74
CA ALA A 242 25.33 13.18 -0.25
C ALA A 242 26.45 14.24 -0.27
N ARG A 243 27.66 13.88 0.19
CA ARG A 243 28.84 14.77 0.15
C ARG A 243 29.24 15.15 -1.27
N GLN A 244 29.05 14.25 -2.22
CA GLN A 244 29.26 14.51 -3.65
C GLN A 244 28.18 15.40 -4.27
N GLY A 245 27.16 15.81 -3.51
CA GLY A 245 26.08 16.67 -4.00
C GLY A 245 25.04 15.96 -4.85
N MET A 246 25.01 14.62 -4.87
CA MET A 246 24.02 13.86 -5.65
C MET A 246 22.58 14.09 -5.17
N PHE A 247 22.40 14.44 -3.90
CA PHE A 247 21.15 14.85 -3.27
C PHE A 247 21.44 15.66 -2.00
N SER A 248 20.46 16.42 -1.52
CA SER A 248 20.62 17.22 -0.31
C SER A 248 20.63 16.36 0.96
N TRP A 249 21.30 16.85 2.01
CA TRP A 249 21.24 16.22 3.34
C TRP A 249 19.81 16.16 3.89
N GLN A 250 18.99 17.17 3.59
CA GLN A 250 17.59 17.20 3.99
C GLN A 250 16.77 16.13 3.28
N ASP A 251 17.03 15.88 1.99
CA ASP A 251 16.38 14.79 1.25
C ASP A 251 16.80 13.45 1.83
N LEU A 252 18.10 13.24 2.07
CA LEU A 252 18.60 12.03 2.72
C LEU A 252 17.89 11.78 4.05
N GLN A 253 17.88 12.77 4.94
CA GLN A 253 17.21 12.68 6.24
C GLN A 253 15.71 12.38 6.08
N SER A 254 15.02 13.09 5.18
CA SER A 254 13.58 12.88 4.93
C SER A 254 13.32 11.46 4.47
N LYS A 255 13.94 11.02 3.37
CA LYS A 255 13.64 9.73 2.76
C LYS A 255 14.09 8.59 3.67
N LEU A 256 15.16 8.78 4.44
CA LEU A 256 15.58 7.83 5.47
C LEU A 256 14.51 7.66 6.56
N LYS A 257 13.93 8.77 7.08
CA LYS A 257 12.80 8.70 8.02
C LYS A 257 11.62 7.92 7.46
N ILE A 258 11.31 8.05 6.16
CA ILE A 258 10.25 7.27 5.51
C ILE A 258 10.58 5.78 5.52
N VAL A 259 11.78 5.40 5.10
CA VAL A 259 12.19 3.98 5.00
C VAL A 259 12.18 3.31 6.38
N VAL A 260 12.75 3.96 7.40
CA VAL A 260 12.74 3.48 8.80
C VAL A 260 11.31 3.35 9.31
N SER A 261 10.49 4.39 9.12
CA SER A 261 9.09 4.36 9.56
C SER A 261 8.29 3.26 8.86
N GLU A 262 8.55 3.00 7.57
CA GLU A 262 7.92 1.89 6.86
C GLU A 262 8.34 0.53 7.43
N ARG A 263 9.62 0.33 7.73
CA ARG A 263 10.11 -0.93 8.33
C ARG A 263 9.43 -1.22 9.68
N TYR A 264 9.27 -0.19 10.51
CA TYR A 264 8.63 -0.34 11.81
C TYR A 264 7.15 -0.71 11.67
N ASN A 265 6.51 -0.34 10.57
CA ASN A 265 5.10 -0.68 10.31
C ASN A 265 4.91 -1.99 9.54
N TYR A 266 5.89 -2.38 8.71
CA TYR A 266 5.79 -3.51 7.80
C TYR A 266 7.07 -4.33 7.77
N ASP A 267 6.93 -5.64 7.90
CA ASP A 267 8.02 -6.59 7.73
C ASP A 267 7.94 -7.24 6.34
N PRO A 268 8.85 -6.91 5.40
CA PRO A 268 8.82 -7.47 4.06
C PRO A 268 9.10 -8.98 4.04
N VAL A 269 9.93 -9.49 4.96
CA VAL A 269 10.24 -10.92 5.05
C VAL A 269 9.01 -11.69 5.53
N ALA A 270 8.34 -11.20 6.57
CA ALA A 270 7.09 -11.82 7.04
C ALA A 270 5.99 -11.75 5.96
N THR A 271 5.90 -10.63 5.23
CA THR A 271 4.96 -10.47 4.11
C THR A 271 5.19 -11.51 3.02
N ARG A 272 6.45 -11.75 2.64
CA ARG A 272 6.83 -12.78 1.68
C ARG A 272 6.44 -14.17 2.17
N SER A 273 6.85 -14.52 3.39
CA SER A 273 6.56 -15.82 4.00
C SER A 273 5.05 -16.08 4.07
N ALA A 274 4.26 -15.08 4.45
CA ALA A 274 2.80 -15.19 4.51
C ALA A 274 2.16 -15.47 3.14
N LEU A 275 2.56 -14.74 2.10
CA LEU A 275 2.04 -14.96 0.74
C LEU A 275 2.41 -16.34 0.20
N LEU A 276 3.67 -16.74 0.35
CA LEU A 276 4.12 -18.05 -0.11
C LEU A 276 3.49 -19.20 0.69
N ALA A 277 3.14 -18.98 1.97
CA ALA A 277 2.44 -19.99 2.76
C ALA A 277 0.96 -20.14 2.38
N LEU A 278 0.26 -19.03 2.10
CA LEU A 278 -1.20 -19.04 1.89
C LEU A 278 -1.65 -19.07 0.43
N ALA A 279 -0.81 -18.60 -0.49
CA ALA A 279 -1.16 -18.38 -1.88
C ALA A 279 0.06 -18.56 -2.80
N SER A 280 0.94 -19.54 -2.53
CA SER A 280 2.11 -19.85 -3.36
C SER A 280 1.74 -20.00 -4.83
N ASP A 281 0.62 -20.65 -5.11
CA ASP A 281 0.14 -20.92 -6.46
C ASP A 281 -0.34 -19.65 -7.18
N ARG A 282 -0.73 -18.61 -6.46
CA ARG A 282 -1.21 -17.31 -6.99
C ARG A 282 -0.23 -16.17 -6.75
N THR A 283 1.00 -16.44 -6.33
CA THR A 283 2.01 -15.43 -5.98
C THR A 283 3.23 -15.54 -6.89
N LEU A 284 3.66 -14.41 -7.45
CA LEU A 284 4.96 -14.26 -8.09
C LEU A 284 5.78 -13.23 -7.31
N ALA A 285 6.90 -13.67 -6.75
CA ALA A 285 7.85 -12.81 -6.06
C ALA A 285 9.01 -12.46 -6.99
N ILE A 286 9.35 -11.18 -7.09
CA ILE A 286 10.35 -10.68 -8.02
C ILE A 286 11.26 -9.69 -7.31
N ASP A 287 12.57 -9.95 -7.34
CA ASP A 287 13.56 -8.95 -6.98
C ASP A 287 13.75 -7.97 -8.14
N THR A 288 13.38 -6.71 -7.90
CA THR A 288 13.47 -5.62 -8.88
C THR A 288 14.88 -5.03 -9.03
N THR A 289 15.87 -5.60 -8.34
CA THR A 289 17.29 -5.31 -8.54
C THR A 289 17.94 -6.24 -9.57
N GLU A 290 17.35 -7.43 -9.76
CA GLU A 290 17.83 -8.44 -10.72
C GLU A 290 17.12 -8.37 -12.07
N HIS A 291 16.00 -7.65 -12.14
CA HIS A 291 15.15 -7.55 -13.33
C HIS A 291 14.91 -6.10 -13.74
N THR A 292 15.04 -5.84 -15.04
CA THR A 292 14.56 -4.59 -15.65
C THR A 292 13.03 -4.50 -15.57
N PRO A 293 12.43 -3.30 -15.59
CA PRO A 293 10.98 -3.15 -15.57
C PRO A 293 10.25 -3.96 -16.65
N GLN A 294 10.82 -4.06 -17.85
CA GLN A 294 10.29 -4.82 -18.98
C GLN A 294 10.32 -6.32 -18.71
N GLN A 295 11.42 -6.84 -18.13
CA GLN A 295 11.49 -8.24 -17.71
C GLN A 295 10.46 -8.53 -16.60
N VAL A 296 10.30 -7.63 -15.63
CA VAL A 296 9.27 -7.77 -14.58
C VAL A 296 7.88 -7.84 -15.22
N ALA A 297 7.55 -6.93 -16.13
CA ALA A 297 6.27 -6.93 -16.82
C ALA A 297 6.03 -8.22 -17.61
N HIS A 298 7.05 -8.73 -18.32
CA HIS A 298 6.96 -10.01 -19.03
C HIS A 298 6.64 -11.18 -18.11
N LEU A 299 7.32 -11.29 -16.96
CA LEU A 299 7.05 -12.33 -15.97
C LEU A 299 5.63 -12.24 -15.41
N VAL A 300 5.15 -11.03 -15.15
CA VAL A 300 3.77 -10.79 -14.68
C VAL A 300 2.75 -11.19 -15.74
N ILE A 301 2.98 -10.84 -17.01
CA ILE A 301 2.10 -11.22 -18.14
C ILE A 301 2.03 -12.73 -18.27
N ALA A 302 3.17 -13.42 -18.24
CA ALA A 302 3.22 -14.87 -18.31
C ALA A 302 2.39 -15.51 -17.19
N GLN A 303 2.51 -15.03 -15.95
CA GLN A 303 1.71 -15.54 -14.83
C GLN A 303 0.20 -15.25 -14.99
N ILE A 304 -0.16 -14.13 -15.63
CA ILE A 304 -1.55 -13.81 -15.92
C ILE A 304 -2.10 -14.80 -16.95
N GLN A 305 -1.36 -15.05 -18.03
CA GLN A 305 -1.74 -15.88 -19.20
C GLN A 305 -1.76 -17.38 -18.90
N ASP A 306 -0.75 -17.92 -18.23
CA ASP A 306 -0.56 -19.35 -17.91
C ASP A 306 -1.75 -19.99 -17.16
N ARG A 307 -2.68 -19.16 -16.64
CA ARG A 307 -3.92 -19.63 -15.98
C ARG A 307 -5.21 -19.14 -16.62
N ALA A 308 -5.16 -18.25 -17.61
CA ALA A 308 -6.32 -17.97 -18.44
C ALA A 308 -6.66 -19.21 -19.28
N ASP A 309 -5.64 -19.93 -19.75
CA ASP A 309 -5.79 -21.16 -20.53
C ASP A 309 -6.31 -22.34 -19.68
N LEU A 310 -5.94 -22.40 -18.39
CA LEU A 310 -6.49 -23.37 -17.43
C LEU A 310 -7.96 -23.11 -17.06
N LEU A 311 -8.39 -21.84 -17.06
CA LEU A 311 -9.80 -21.48 -16.83
C LEU A 311 -10.65 -21.56 -18.10
N GLN A 312 -10.02 -21.57 -19.29
CA GLN A 312 -10.68 -21.77 -20.58
C GLN A 312 -10.59 -23.21 -21.11
N GLY A 313 -9.98 -24.14 -20.37
CA GLY A 313 -9.88 -25.54 -20.77
C GLY A 313 -9.07 -25.76 -22.06
N ARG A 314 -8.17 -24.84 -22.43
CA ARG A 314 -7.31 -24.98 -23.61
C ARG A 314 -5.94 -25.54 -23.21
N HIS A 315 -5.94 -26.73 -22.65
CA HIS A 315 -4.75 -27.58 -22.70
C HIS A 315 -4.97 -28.53 -23.88
N ASP A 316 -4.56 -28.11 -25.08
CA ASP A 316 -4.47 -29.03 -26.20
C ASP A 316 -3.07 -29.65 -26.19
N PRO A 317 -2.92 -30.94 -25.84
CA PRO A 317 -1.62 -31.60 -25.82
C PRO A 317 -1.15 -31.99 -27.24
N SER A 318 -1.85 -31.62 -28.31
CA SER A 318 -1.62 -32.17 -29.65
C SER A 318 -0.51 -31.53 -30.48
N ASN A 319 0.28 -30.59 -29.93
CA ASN A 319 1.39 -29.96 -30.67
C ASN A 319 2.79 -30.33 -30.15
N ALA A 320 2.95 -31.60 -29.78
CA ALA A 320 4.26 -32.22 -29.60
C ALA A 320 4.41 -33.41 -30.55
N TYR A 321 4.66 -33.11 -31.82
CA TYR A 321 5.35 -33.97 -32.78
C TYR A 321 6.14 -33.11 -33.76
#